data_AF-A0A914BIR1-F1
#
_entry.id   AF-A0A914BIR1-F1
#
_cell.length_a   1.000
_cell.length_b   1.000
_cell.length_c   1.000
_cell.angle_alpha   90.00
_cell.angle_beta   90.00
_cell.angle_gamma   90.00
#
_symmetry.space_group_name_H-M   'P 1'
#
loop_
_entity.id
_entity.type
_entity.pdbx_description
1 polymer ?
#
loop_
_entity_poly.entity_id
_entity_poly.type
_entity_poly.pdbx_seq_one_letter_code
_entity_poly.pdbx_strand_id
1 'polypeptide(L)'
;MWCVSLNGDSRSWEEIQQEGDNPPTCCNFPVAVARDSMFVFSGQSGAKITNDLYRFCFQEKRWRKIQSDHILKGTPPPPQRRYGHTMVAHDRHLYVFGGAADNTLPSEQYCYDLDAEEWQVIKVSPDSQSPSGRLFHAAAVIGDAMFIFGGTVDNNVRSSEMYRFQFASYPRCTLKDDFGRLLLSQQFTDVEFLVGEKGTVVPGHTAIIIPRCRYLRHKISQAKERHLAEQGDSQPEPESSCPAMDRDEAIREGKNLKKPYQVTIKNTRPEAFQLLLWFLYTDKADHRPQDIQNSTDKTTEFLLLLMDVYKLALEFSISRLEHMCIHYLWVSITNSNVLQVLQGASKLKLDLIKEFCMNFVVKESNYSAIVMSKEFEGLSQPLMVEVVRRRQLASGRPYQHEKMPDFNKSYECLEQDMEGFLKSKLGQEYADITLMLDGTAIPAHKAVLAARSSFFEAMFRSFMPEDDSVNVSIGEMIPSRQAFESLLQYIYYGAVTMPPEDSLYLFSAPDYYSFYNNRLQAFCKENLEINISVQNVVQILDAADRVGAKDMKDHALKIIVKNFTKVAENPKMKSLSHGLLLEIIMALAARLQKVNLKQQAIEEPSHAAWACTSDKYGPDNW
;
A
#
# COMPACT_ATOMS: atom_id res chain seq x y z
N MET A 1 -3.46 22.17 -26.41
CA MET A 1 -2.08 21.74 -26.07
C MET A 1 -1.25 21.85 -27.34
N TRP A 2 0.02 22.23 -27.25
CA TRP A 2 0.88 22.41 -28.41
C TRP A 2 2.05 21.41 -28.31
N CYS A 3 2.41 20.73 -29.39
CA CYS A 3 3.61 19.87 -29.44
C CYS A 3 4.53 20.24 -30.61
N VAL A 4 5.78 19.82 -30.49
CA VAL A 4 6.81 19.97 -31.52
C VAL A 4 7.50 18.63 -31.68
N SER A 5 7.60 18.15 -32.92
CA SER A 5 8.36 16.93 -33.21
C SER A 5 9.86 17.18 -33.03
N LEU A 6 10.51 16.34 -32.23
CA LEU A 6 11.97 16.36 -32.05
C LEU A 6 12.72 15.51 -33.09
N ASN A 7 12.00 14.64 -33.81
CA ASN A 7 12.58 13.60 -34.67
C ASN A 7 12.33 13.85 -36.18
N GLY A 8 11.89 15.05 -36.57
CA GLY A 8 11.62 15.40 -37.97
C GLY A 8 12.24 16.73 -38.40
N ASP A 9 12.40 16.94 -39.71
CA ASP A 9 12.93 18.18 -40.30
C ASP A 9 12.01 19.39 -40.07
N SER A 10 10.71 19.16 -39.77
CA SER A 10 9.74 20.23 -39.51
C SER A 10 9.74 20.65 -38.03
N ARG A 11 10.38 21.78 -37.74
CA ARG A 11 10.34 22.47 -36.43
C ARG A 11 9.05 23.30 -36.28
N SER A 12 7.89 22.68 -36.50
CA SER A 12 6.59 23.36 -36.44
C SER A 12 5.83 22.95 -35.18
N TRP A 13 5.16 23.92 -34.57
CA TRP A 13 4.16 23.67 -33.55
C TRP A 13 2.89 23.11 -34.17
N GLU A 14 2.32 22.08 -33.55
CA GLU A 14 0.99 21.57 -33.89
C GLU A 14 0.07 21.64 -32.68
N GLU A 15 -1.21 21.95 -32.93
CA GLU A 15 -2.24 21.94 -31.89
C GLU A 15 -2.82 20.53 -31.74
N ILE A 16 -2.80 20.00 -30.52
CA ILE A 16 -3.40 18.71 -30.19
C ILE A 16 -4.87 18.90 -29.81
N GLN A 17 -5.77 18.22 -30.54
CA GLN A 17 -7.16 18.02 -30.13
C GLN A 17 -7.23 17.10 -28.91
N GLN A 18 -8.04 17.48 -27.92
CA GLN A 18 -8.11 16.83 -26.62
C GLN A 18 -9.56 16.49 -26.30
N GLU A 19 -9.79 15.27 -25.80
CA GLU A 19 -11.11 14.78 -25.41
C GLU A 19 -11.14 14.32 -23.95
N GLY A 20 -12.33 14.05 -23.40
CA GLY A 20 -12.51 13.50 -22.06
C GLY A 20 -12.67 14.56 -20.96
N ASP A 21 -12.21 14.22 -19.75
CA ASP A 21 -12.34 15.05 -18.56
C ASP A 21 -11.29 16.17 -18.55
N ASN A 22 -11.45 17.12 -19.47
CA ASN A 22 -10.49 18.20 -19.64
C ASN A 22 -10.28 18.98 -18.33
N PRO A 23 -9.04 19.18 -17.88
CA PRO A 23 -8.77 20.01 -16.71
C PRO A 23 -9.29 21.44 -16.93
N PRO A 24 -9.72 22.14 -15.88
CA PRO A 24 -10.15 23.53 -15.99
C PRO A 24 -9.01 24.43 -16.49
N THR A 25 -9.37 25.61 -17.01
CA THR A 25 -8.41 26.59 -17.51
C THR A 25 -7.55 27.14 -16.37
N CYS A 26 -6.40 26.53 -16.12
CA CYS A 26 -5.51 26.87 -14.99
C CYS A 26 -4.21 27.55 -15.44
N CYS A 27 -3.49 28.15 -14.49
CA CYS A 27 -2.08 28.54 -14.56
C CYS A 27 -1.36 28.14 -13.27
N ASN A 28 -0.02 28.24 -13.24
CA ASN A 28 0.81 27.93 -12.07
C ASN A 28 0.64 26.51 -11.52
N PHE A 29 0.36 25.54 -12.41
CA PHE A 29 0.37 24.11 -12.12
C PHE A 29 1.63 23.46 -12.71
N PRO A 30 2.22 22.48 -12.03
CA PRO A 30 3.29 21.69 -12.59
C PRO A 30 2.73 20.58 -13.49
N VAL A 31 3.57 20.11 -14.40
CA VAL A 31 3.32 18.98 -15.28
C VAL A 31 4.42 17.96 -15.04
N ALA A 32 4.06 16.69 -14.95
CA ALA A 32 5.03 15.59 -14.93
C ALA A 32 4.62 14.53 -15.97
N VAL A 33 5.61 13.95 -16.64
CA VAL A 33 5.39 12.88 -17.62
C VAL A 33 5.92 11.57 -17.04
N ALA A 34 5.08 10.55 -17.04
CA ALA A 34 5.43 9.20 -16.61
C ALA A 34 4.59 8.18 -17.39
N ARG A 35 5.18 7.03 -17.76
CA ARG A 35 4.48 5.89 -18.38
C ARG A 35 3.57 6.29 -19.55
N ASP A 36 4.11 7.00 -20.53
CA ASP A 36 3.39 7.50 -21.72
C ASP A 36 2.11 8.30 -21.39
N SER A 37 2.11 8.96 -20.24
CA SER A 37 1.02 9.83 -19.80
C SER A 37 1.57 11.11 -19.20
N MET A 38 0.81 12.19 -19.36
CA MET A 38 1.07 13.48 -18.75
C MET A 38 0.12 13.70 -17.59
N PHE A 39 0.65 14.15 -16.46
CA PHE A 39 -0.09 14.39 -15.23
C PHE A 39 -0.08 15.87 -14.90
N VAL A 40 -1.25 16.39 -14.52
CA VAL A 40 -1.46 17.77 -14.09
C VAL A 40 -2.15 17.76 -12.75
N PHE A 41 -1.56 18.43 -11.77
CA PHE A 41 -2.11 18.50 -10.42
C PHE A 41 -2.36 19.95 -10.00
N SER A 42 -3.55 20.20 -9.48
CA SER A 42 -3.91 21.47 -8.84
C SER A 42 -3.65 22.70 -9.74
N GLY A 43 -3.44 23.88 -9.16
CA GLY A 43 -3.23 25.14 -9.88
C GLY A 43 -4.39 26.13 -9.78
N GLN A 44 -4.21 27.28 -10.42
CA GLN A 44 -5.10 28.44 -10.30
C GLN A 44 -5.90 28.65 -11.59
N SER A 45 -7.22 28.50 -11.53
CA SER A 45 -8.18 28.84 -12.59
C SER A 45 -8.92 30.13 -12.24
N GLY A 46 -8.41 31.28 -12.68
CA GLY A 46 -8.93 32.59 -12.28
C GLY A 46 -8.83 32.79 -10.77
N ALA A 47 -9.96 32.97 -10.09
CA ALA A 47 -10.02 33.10 -8.63
C ALA A 47 -10.14 31.75 -7.88
N LYS A 48 -10.31 30.63 -8.60
CA LYS A 48 -10.49 29.30 -7.99
C LYS A 48 -9.20 28.50 -8.06
N ILE A 49 -8.84 27.82 -6.97
CA ILE A 49 -7.73 26.87 -6.93
C ILE A 49 -8.32 25.46 -6.90
N THR A 50 -7.79 24.56 -7.72
CA THR A 50 -8.25 23.15 -7.80
C THR A 50 -7.38 22.25 -6.93
N ASN A 51 -7.86 21.07 -6.56
CA ASN A 51 -7.08 20.02 -5.89
C ASN A 51 -7.17 18.67 -6.62
N ASP A 52 -7.55 18.72 -7.90
CA ASP A 52 -7.75 17.54 -8.73
C ASP A 52 -6.46 17.14 -9.43
N LEU A 53 -6.27 15.83 -9.63
CA LEU A 53 -5.22 15.24 -10.44
C LEU A 53 -5.83 14.74 -11.76
N TYR A 54 -5.25 15.17 -12.88
CA TYR A 54 -5.67 14.78 -14.22
C TYR A 54 -4.55 14.02 -14.92
N ARG A 55 -4.93 13.00 -15.70
CA ARG A 55 -4.02 12.21 -16.54
C ARG A 55 -4.44 12.35 -17.99
N PHE A 56 -3.50 12.73 -18.86
CA PHE A 56 -3.63 12.69 -20.30
C PHE A 56 -2.87 11.50 -20.87
N CYS A 57 -3.57 10.59 -21.54
CA CYS A 57 -2.94 9.49 -22.27
C CYS A 57 -2.55 9.98 -23.67
N PHE A 58 -1.25 9.94 -24.01
CA PHE A 58 -0.77 10.46 -25.30
C PHE A 58 -1.33 9.67 -26.48
N GLN A 59 -1.43 8.34 -26.35
CA GLN A 59 -1.94 7.47 -27.41
C GLN A 59 -3.43 7.72 -27.69
N GLU A 60 -4.24 7.86 -26.63
CA GLU A 60 -5.69 8.09 -26.75
C GLU A 60 -6.04 9.56 -27.00
N LYS A 61 -5.09 10.48 -26.81
CA LYS A 61 -5.32 11.94 -26.79
C LYS A 61 -6.46 12.37 -25.86
N ARG A 62 -6.60 11.66 -24.74
CA ARG A 62 -7.76 11.79 -23.84
C ARG A 62 -7.36 12.06 -22.40
N TRP A 63 -8.03 13.04 -21.80
CA TRP A 63 -7.97 13.35 -20.38
C TRP A 63 -8.89 12.47 -19.56
N ARG A 64 -8.41 12.06 -18.38
CA ARG A 64 -9.20 11.41 -17.35
C ARG A 64 -8.90 12.07 -16.01
N LYS A 65 -9.94 12.40 -15.26
CA LYS A 65 -9.81 12.86 -13.88
C LYS A 65 -9.55 11.65 -12.97
N ILE A 66 -8.53 11.71 -12.14
CA ILE A 66 -8.28 10.68 -11.13
C ILE A 66 -9.30 10.89 -9.99
N GLN A 67 -10.13 9.87 -9.75
CA GLN A 67 -11.28 9.93 -8.85
C GLN A 67 -10.89 9.86 -7.36
N SER A 68 -11.86 10.12 -6.47
CA SER A 68 -11.69 10.16 -5.01
C SER A 68 -11.61 8.78 -4.34
N ASP A 69 -11.24 7.73 -5.08
CA ASP A 69 -11.16 6.34 -4.58
C ASP A 69 -10.12 6.18 -3.47
N HIS A 70 -9.17 7.12 -3.33
CA HIS A 70 -8.23 7.20 -2.21
C HIS A 70 -8.93 7.17 -0.83
N ILE A 71 -10.16 7.68 -0.73
CA ILE A 71 -10.97 7.63 0.50
C ILE A 71 -11.27 6.18 0.89
N LEU A 72 -11.66 5.35 -0.09
CA LEU A 72 -11.98 3.94 0.13
C LEU A 72 -10.72 3.08 0.31
N LYS A 73 -9.55 3.58 -0.08
CA LYS A 73 -8.27 2.91 0.17
C LYS A 73 -7.67 3.26 1.54
N GLY A 74 -8.31 4.18 2.28
CA GLY A 74 -7.84 4.64 3.58
C GLY A 74 -6.48 5.35 3.51
N THR A 75 -6.14 5.88 2.34
CA THR A 75 -4.87 6.59 2.11
C THR A 75 -5.00 8.07 2.42
N PRO A 76 -3.88 8.76 2.76
CA PRO A 76 -3.88 10.20 2.95
C PRO A 76 -4.62 10.94 1.83
N PRO A 77 -5.31 12.06 2.15
CA PRO A 77 -5.94 12.87 1.12
C PRO A 77 -4.87 13.45 0.18
N PRO A 78 -5.27 13.82 -1.06
CA PRO A 78 -4.39 14.58 -1.95
C PRO A 78 -3.88 15.85 -1.25
N PRO A 79 -2.71 16.39 -1.68
CA PRO A 79 -2.25 17.67 -1.19
C PRO A 79 -3.34 18.74 -1.29
N GLN A 80 -3.41 19.63 -0.30
CA GLN A 80 -4.34 20.75 -0.34
C GLN A 80 -4.21 21.55 -1.64
N ARG A 81 -5.32 22.17 -2.08
CA ARG A 81 -5.37 23.05 -3.25
C ARG A 81 -4.24 24.08 -3.18
N ARG A 82 -3.40 24.15 -4.21
CA ARG A 82 -2.18 24.96 -4.20
C ARG A 82 -1.78 25.45 -5.58
N TYR A 83 -0.96 26.49 -5.63
CA TYR A 83 -0.34 26.99 -6.86
C TYR A 83 1.14 27.29 -6.65
N GLY A 84 1.91 27.37 -7.74
CA GLY A 84 3.34 27.65 -7.68
C GLY A 84 4.17 26.54 -7.02
N HIS A 85 3.65 25.32 -6.99
CA HIS A 85 4.34 24.12 -6.50
C HIS A 85 5.06 23.42 -7.65
N THR A 86 5.95 22.48 -7.33
CA THR A 86 6.58 21.62 -8.33
C THR A 86 6.04 20.20 -8.23
N MET A 87 6.07 19.50 -9.37
CA MET A 87 5.80 18.08 -9.46
C MET A 87 6.83 17.44 -10.36
N VAL A 88 7.46 16.36 -9.89
CA VAL A 88 8.44 15.60 -10.68
C VAL A 88 8.06 14.13 -10.71
N ALA A 89 8.39 13.45 -11.80
CA ALA A 89 8.23 12.00 -11.92
C ALA A 89 9.57 11.30 -11.66
N HIS A 90 9.53 10.20 -10.91
CA HIS A 90 10.65 9.27 -10.80
C HIS A 90 10.10 7.85 -10.66
N ASP A 91 10.51 6.97 -11.58
CA ASP A 91 10.03 5.59 -11.68
C ASP A 91 8.49 5.49 -11.70
N ARG A 92 7.87 4.86 -10.68
CA ARG A 92 6.40 4.69 -10.56
C ARG A 92 5.71 5.80 -9.78
N HIS A 93 6.41 6.87 -9.39
CA HIS A 93 5.91 7.86 -8.44
C HIS A 93 5.93 9.28 -9.01
N LEU A 94 4.92 10.07 -8.62
CA LEU A 94 4.89 11.52 -8.80
C LEU A 94 5.12 12.20 -7.45
N TYR A 95 6.10 13.08 -7.37
CA TYR A 95 6.47 13.78 -6.15
C TYR A 95 6.03 15.24 -6.22
N VAL A 96 5.28 15.71 -5.22
CA VAL A 96 4.77 17.08 -5.14
C VAL A 96 5.36 17.79 -3.93
N PHE A 97 5.93 18.98 -4.15
CA PHE A 97 6.55 19.77 -3.08
C PHE A 97 6.18 21.26 -3.17
N GLY A 98 5.98 21.87 -2.00
CA GLY A 98 5.80 23.31 -1.84
C GLY A 98 4.48 23.86 -2.41
N GLY A 99 4.54 25.12 -2.81
CA GLY A 99 3.42 25.94 -3.27
C GLY A 99 2.85 26.84 -2.19
N ALA A 100 1.76 27.54 -2.51
CA ALA A 100 0.95 28.28 -1.55
C ALA A 100 -0.44 27.64 -1.46
N ALA A 101 -0.89 27.33 -0.24
CA ALA A 101 -2.19 26.74 0.06
C ALA A 101 -2.85 27.52 1.21
N ASP A 102 -4.04 28.10 0.98
CA ASP A 102 -4.84 28.81 2.00
C ASP A 102 -4.01 29.75 2.91
N ASN A 103 -3.20 30.62 2.31
CA ASN A 103 -2.28 31.58 2.97
C ASN A 103 -1.10 30.97 3.75
N THR A 104 -0.84 29.68 3.58
CA THR A 104 0.33 28.99 4.14
C THR A 104 1.28 28.55 3.03
N LEU A 105 2.53 28.30 3.40
CA LEU A 105 3.54 27.67 2.54
C LEU A 105 3.79 26.24 3.02
N PRO A 106 3.16 25.22 2.40
CA PRO A 106 3.37 23.83 2.77
C PRO A 106 4.83 23.42 2.54
N SER A 107 5.36 22.58 3.41
CA SER A 107 6.71 22.00 3.33
C SER A 107 6.69 20.47 3.31
N GLU A 108 5.51 19.88 3.35
CA GLU A 108 5.34 18.44 3.30
C GLU A 108 5.59 17.92 1.89
N GLN A 109 6.33 16.82 1.80
CA GLN A 109 6.58 16.11 0.56
C GLN A 109 5.49 15.08 0.34
N TYR A 110 4.73 15.23 -0.75
CA TYR A 110 3.74 14.24 -1.16
C TYR A 110 4.29 13.37 -2.28
N CYS A 111 3.79 12.13 -2.32
CA CYS A 111 4.06 11.14 -3.34
C CYS A 111 2.74 10.54 -3.81
N TYR A 112 2.55 10.42 -5.12
CA TYR A 112 1.44 9.69 -5.71
C TYR A 112 1.99 8.46 -6.43
N ASP A 113 1.52 7.29 -6.03
CA ASP A 113 1.90 6.00 -6.59
C ASP A 113 1.03 5.68 -7.82
N LEU A 114 1.65 5.53 -8.99
CA LEU A 114 0.95 5.31 -10.26
C LEU A 114 0.37 3.90 -10.41
N ASP A 115 0.87 2.90 -9.69
CA ASP A 115 0.31 1.54 -9.71
C ASP A 115 -0.84 1.41 -8.73
N ALA A 116 -0.63 1.90 -7.50
CA ALA A 116 -1.64 1.80 -6.46
C ALA A 116 -2.76 2.86 -6.63
N GLU A 117 -2.48 3.92 -7.40
CA GLU A 117 -3.30 5.12 -7.51
C GLU A 117 -3.62 5.73 -6.14
N GLU A 118 -2.58 5.90 -5.32
CA GLU A 118 -2.68 6.28 -3.91
C GLU A 118 -1.71 7.42 -3.55
N TRP A 119 -2.17 8.36 -2.73
CA TRP A 119 -1.32 9.41 -2.17
C TRP A 119 -0.64 8.94 -0.89
N GLN A 120 0.58 9.41 -0.67
CA GLN A 120 1.37 9.18 0.53
C GLN A 120 2.06 10.49 0.92
N VAL A 121 2.15 10.73 2.23
CA VAL A 121 2.98 11.81 2.78
C VAL A 121 4.31 11.19 3.17
N ILE A 122 5.40 11.68 2.59
CA ILE A 122 6.74 11.19 2.91
C ILE A 122 7.16 11.79 4.25
N LYS A 123 7.34 10.92 5.25
CA LYS A 123 7.96 11.30 6.51
C LYS A 123 9.48 11.38 6.31
N VAL A 124 9.99 12.59 6.31
CA VAL A 124 11.43 12.84 6.23
C VAL A 124 12.07 12.50 7.58
N SER A 125 13.31 11.99 7.57
CA SER A 125 14.08 11.69 8.80
C SER A 125 14.16 12.93 9.70
N PRO A 126 14.04 12.80 11.04
CA PRO A 126 14.23 13.91 11.97
C PRO A 126 15.58 14.62 11.84
N ASP A 127 16.62 13.89 11.40
CA ASP A 127 17.98 14.41 11.23
C ASP A 127 18.19 15.10 9.86
N SER A 128 17.16 15.12 9.00
CA SER A 128 17.24 15.71 7.66
C SER A 128 17.12 17.23 7.70
N GLN A 129 17.97 17.90 6.91
CA GLN A 129 17.83 19.33 6.64
C GLN A 129 16.77 19.56 5.54
N SER A 130 15.51 19.60 5.94
CA SER A 130 14.38 19.80 5.02
C SER A 130 14.27 21.26 4.57
N PRO A 131 13.95 21.53 3.28
CA PRO A 131 13.63 22.86 2.81
C PRO A 131 12.40 23.43 3.53
N SER A 132 12.45 24.72 3.87
CA SER A 132 11.27 25.47 4.30
C SER A 132 10.21 25.53 3.20
N GLY A 133 8.95 25.76 3.61
CA GLY A 133 7.82 25.96 2.70
C GLY A 133 8.10 27.09 1.71
N ARG A 134 7.83 26.84 0.42
CA ARG A 134 8.19 27.74 -0.67
C ARG A 134 7.32 27.58 -1.90
N LEU A 135 7.11 28.66 -2.64
CA LEU A 135 6.44 28.65 -3.94
C LEU A 135 7.34 29.21 -5.06
N PHE A 136 6.96 28.98 -6.31
CA PHE A 136 7.69 29.40 -7.52
C PHE A 136 9.16 28.95 -7.56
N HIS A 137 9.47 27.82 -6.93
CA HIS A 137 10.77 27.16 -7.00
C HIS A 137 10.83 26.25 -8.24
N ALA A 138 12.05 25.86 -8.63
CA ALA A 138 12.26 24.87 -9.67
C ALA A 138 12.64 23.52 -9.04
N ALA A 139 12.25 22.43 -9.70
CA ALA A 139 12.66 21.08 -9.33
C ALA A 139 13.08 20.27 -10.56
N ALA A 140 14.09 19.43 -10.41
CA ALA A 140 14.57 18.52 -11.45
C ALA A 140 15.02 17.19 -10.84
N VAL A 141 14.95 16.12 -11.62
CA VAL A 141 15.40 14.78 -11.21
C VAL A 141 16.71 14.44 -11.92
N ILE A 142 17.71 14.01 -11.16
CA ILE A 142 19.00 13.54 -11.67
C ILE A 142 19.31 12.22 -10.96
N GLY A 143 19.37 11.13 -11.72
CA GLY A 143 19.55 9.78 -11.18
C GLY A 143 18.39 9.41 -10.26
N ASP A 144 18.71 9.15 -8.99
CA ASP A 144 17.83 8.70 -7.91
C ASP A 144 17.46 9.82 -6.92
N ALA A 145 17.69 11.08 -7.30
CA ALA A 145 17.41 12.23 -6.44
C ALA A 145 16.70 13.38 -7.17
N MET A 146 15.85 14.06 -6.42
CA MET A 146 15.26 15.34 -6.78
C MET A 146 16.13 16.49 -6.25
N PHE A 147 16.32 17.51 -7.07
CA PHE A 147 16.94 18.77 -6.69
C PHE A 147 15.88 19.85 -6.69
N ILE A 148 15.80 20.64 -5.62
CA ILE A 148 14.94 21.82 -5.51
C ILE A 148 15.85 23.05 -5.43
N PHE A 149 15.57 24.05 -6.26
CA PHE A 149 16.35 25.29 -6.30
C PHE A 149 15.46 26.53 -6.19
N GLY A 150 15.86 27.43 -5.29
CA GLY A 150 15.30 28.76 -5.11
C GLY A 150 13.85 28.78 -4.65
N GLY A 151 13.09 29.75 -5.17
CA GLY A 151 11.70 30.03 -4.82
C GLY A 151 11.53 31.18 -3.84
N THR A 152 10.27 31.44 -3.49
CA THR A 152 9.86 32.45 -2.51
C THR A 152 9.43 31.75 -1.23
N VAL A 153 10.07 32.09 -0.12
CA VAL A 153 9.77 31.60 1.24
C VAL A 153 8.95 32.65 2.00
N ASP A 154 8.74 32.43 3.30
CA ASP A 154 8.01 33.37 4.17
C ASP A 154 8.51 34.81 4.05
N ASN A 155 7.59 35.76 4.27
CA ASN A 155 7.82 37.20 4.12
C ASN A 155 8.26 37.62 2.70
N ASN A 156 7.89 36.84 1.68
CA ASN A 156 8.23 37.09 0.27
C ASN A 156 9.74 37.15 -0.02
N VAL A 157 10.55 36.49 0.80
CA VAL A 157 12.00 36.44 0.59
C VAL A 157 12.31 35.48 -0.56
N ARG A 158 13.10 35.95 -1.53
CA ARG A 158 13.58 35.11 -2.64
C ARG A 158 14.83 34.36 -2.19
N SER A 159 14.77 33.04 -2.22
CA SER A 159 15.87 32.15 -1.84
C SER A 159 16.68 31.74 -3.08
N SER A 160 17.98 31.53 -2.90
CA SER A 160 18.89 30.88 -3.86
C SER A 160 19.41 29.54 -3.33
N GLU A 161 18.78 28.98 -2.30
CA GLU A 161 19.17 27.71 -1.70
C GLU A 161 18.90 26.54 -2.66
N MET A 162 19.71 25.50 -2.53
CA MET A 162 19.56 24.25 -3.25
C MET A 162 19.47 23.09 -2.28
N TYR A 163 18.48 22.23 -2.47
CA TYR A 163 18.26 21.03 -1.67
C TYR A 163 18.28 19.80 -2.56
N ARG A 164 18.77 18.68 -2.01
CA ARG A 164 18.74 17.37 -2.64
C ARG A 164 17.89 16.44 -1.79
N PHE A 165 16.84 15.89 -2.39
CA PHE A 165 16.00 14.86 -1.80
C PHE A 165 16.27 13.53 -2.49
N GLN A 166 16.77 12.55 -1.73
CA GLN A 166 16.99 11.18 -2.19
C GLN A 166 15.65 10.45 -2.29
N PHE A 167 15.32 9.87 -3.45
CA PHE A 167 14.15 9.02 -3.56
C PHE A 167 14.37 7.69 -2.84
N ALA A 168 13.36 7.25 -2.09
CA ALA A 168 13.36 5.92 -1.48
C ALA A 168 13.27 4.85 -2.58
N SER A 169 14.27 3.96 -2.65
CA SER A 169 14.29 2.83 -3.60
C SER A 169 13.59 1.57 -3.06
N TYR A 170 12.88 1.69 -1.94
CA TYR A 170 12.34 0.54 -1.23
C TYR A 170 11.03 0.05 -1.84
N PRO A 171 10.89 -1.27 -2.05
CA PRO A 171 9.61 -1.89 -2.37
C PRO A 171 8.57 -1.57 -1.30
N ARG A 172 7.36 -1.19 -1.70
CA ARG A 172 6.24 -0.93 -0.77
C ARG A 172 5.87 -2.20 0.01
N CYS A 173 5.37 -2.06 1.23
CA CYS A 173 4.83 -3.20 1.97
C CYS A 173 3.54 -3.72 1.30
N THR A 174 3.50 -5.02 0.98
CA THR A 174 2.35 -5.69 0.34
C THR A 174 1.41 -6.38 1.34
N LEU A 175 1.55 -6.12 2.64
CA LEU A 175 0.76 -6.81 3.69
C LEU A 175 -0.75 -6.88 3.35
N LYS A 176 -1.33 -5.73 2.99
CA LYS A 176 -2.74 -5.59 2.63
C LYS A 176 -3.09 -6.37 1.36
N ASP A 177 -2.20 -6.34 0.37
CA ASP A 177 -2.41 -7.03 -0.91
C ASP A 177 -2.29 -8.55 -0.75
N ASP A 178 -1.37 -9.01 0.10
CA ASP A 178 -1.15 -10.43 0.38
C ASP A 178 -2.31 -11.05 1.18
N PHE A 179 -2.85 -10.33 2.17
CA PHE A 179 -4.10 -10.74 2.83
C PHE A 179 -5.30 -10.67 1.89
N GLY A 180 -5.39 -9.66 1.02
CA GLY A 180 -6.40 -9.62 -0.05
C GLY A 180 -6.34 -10.85 -0.96
N ARG A 181 -5.13 -11.28 -1.35
CA ARG A 181 -4.90 -12.49 -2.14
C ARG A 181 -5.33 -13.75 -1.39
N LEU A 182 -5.03 -13.85 -0.10
CA LEU A 182 -5.48 -14.96 0.75
C LEU A 182 -7.01 -15.08 0.71
N LEU A 183 -7.73 -13.97 0.91
CA LEU A 183 -9.20 -13.96 0.87
C LEU A 183 -9.74 -14.43 -0.49
N LEU A 184 -9.16 -13.96 -1.60
CA LEU A 184 -9.57 -14.35 -2.94
C LEU A 184 -9.25 -15.82 -3.27
N SER A 185 -8.14 -16.34 -2.75
CA SER A 185 -7.75 -17.73 -2.94
C SER A 185 -8.64 -18.73 -2.19
N GLN A 186 -9.30 -18.28 -1.11
CA GLN A 186 -10.14 -19.08 -0.22
C GLN A 186 -9.43 -20.32 0.37
N GLN A 187 -8.12 -20.26 0.53
CA GLN A 187 -7.34 -21.38 1.06
C GLN A 187 -7.07 -21.26 2.53
N PHE A 188 -7.07 -22.38 3.24
CA PHE A 188 -6.90 -22.44 4.69
C PHE A 188 -8.06 -21.77 5.46
N THR A 189 -9.23 -21.67 4.84
CA THR A 189 -10.43 -21.12 5.47
C THR A 189 -10.92 -22.06 6.58
N ASP A 190 -11.21 -21.50 7.74
CA ASP A 190 -11.59 -22.20 8.97
C ASP A 190 -12.97 -21.77 9.49
N VAL A 191 -13.62 -20.82 8.81
CA VAL A 191 -14.98 -20.36 9.10
C VAL A 191 -15.76 -20.12 7.80
N GLU A 192 -17.05 -20.48 7.82
CA GLU A 192 -18.01 -20.25 6.74
C GLU A 192 -19.16 -19.38 7.24
N PHE A 193 -19.44 -18.28 6.53
CA PHE A 193 -20.58 -17.42 6.82
C PHE A 193 -21.75 -17.74 5.88
N LEU A 194 -22.91 -18.06 6.45
CA LEU A 194 -24.16 -18.21 5.72
C LEU A 194 -24.87 -16.85 5.68
N VAL A 195 -24.79 -16.18 4.53
CA VAL A 195 -25.21 -14.78 4.36
C VAL A 195 -26.50 -14.66 3.56
N GLY A 196 -27.43 -13.86 4.08
CA GLY A 196 -28.68 -13.52 3.42
C GLY A 196 -29.75 -14.62 3.53
N GLU A 197 -30.92 -14.38 2.93
CA GLU A 197 -32.07 -15.30 3.02
C GLU A 197 -31.83 -16.62 2.29
N LYS A 198 -31.03 -16.59 1.22
CA LYS A 198 -30.66 -17.77 0.43
C LYS A 198 -29.54 -18.61 1.07
N GLY A 199 -28.92 -18.11 2.16
CA GLY A 199 -27.81 -18.80 2.82
C GLY A 199 -26.56 -18.92 1.94
N THR A 200 -26.15 -17.83 1.27
CA THR A 200 -24.94 -17.85 0.44
C THR A 200 -23.73 -18.09 1.32
N VAL A 201 -22.93 -19.11 1.00
CA VAL A 201 -21.70 -19.44 1.75
C VAL A 201 -20.61 -18.45 1.36
N VAL A 202 -20.03 -17.80 2.36
CA VAL A 202 -18.87 -16.92 2.21
C VAL A 202 -17.77 -17.41 3.15
N PRO A 203 -16.69 -18.02 2.65
CA PRO A 203 -15.63 -18.55 3.49
C PRO A 203 -14.71 -17.42 4.01
N GLY A 204 -14.00 -17.67 5.12
CA GLY A 204 -13.07 -16.73 5.71
C GLY A 204 -12.07 -17.38 6.67
N HIS A 205 -11.22 -16.55 7.26
CA HIS A 205 -10.13 -16.90 8.16
C HIS A 205 -10.34 -16.24 9.51
N THR A 206 -10.47 -17.03 10.57
CA THR A 206 -10.64 -16.52 11.94
C THR A 206 -9.46 -15.65 12.35
N ALA A 207 -8.24 -16.01 11.95
CA ALA A 207 -7.00 -15.30 12.25
C ALA A 207 -6.99 -13.82 11.79
N ILE A 208 -7.73 -13.47 10.72
CA ILE A 208 -7.86 -12.08 10.24
C ILE A 208 -9.12 -11.42 10.80
N ILE A 209 -10.23 -12.16 10.92
CA ILE A 209 -11.54 -11.60 11.29
C ILE A 209 -11.63 -11.29 12.79
N ILE A 210 -11.12 -12.18 13.63
CA ILE A 210 -11.19 -12.07 15.10
C ILE A 210 -10.56 -10.79 15.62
N PRO A 211 -9.32 -10.43 15.28
CA PRO A 211 -8.72 -9.21 15.82
C PRO A 211 -9.49 -7.95 15.40
N ARG A 212 -10.10 -7.97 14.21
CA ARG A 212 -10.62 -6.77 13.54
C ARG A 212 -12.11 -6.52 13.70
N CYS A 213 -12.90 -7.54 14.06
CA CYS A 213 -14.34 -7.40 14.23
C CYS A 213 -14.83 -8.10 15.51
N ARG A 214 -15.16 -7.30 16.53
CA ARG A 214 -15.68 -7.81 17.81
C ARG A 214 -17.01 -8.54 17.65
N TYR A 215 -17.90 -8.05 16.79
CA TYR A 215 -19.19 -8.68 16.53
C TYR A 215 -19.02 -10.08 15.95
N LEU A 216 -18.21 -10.22 14.89
CA LEU A 216 -17.96 -11.51 14.24
C LEU A 216 -17.18 -12.45 15.16
N ARG A 217 -16.23 -11.93 15.95
CA ARG A 217 -15.55 -12.70 17.00
C ARG A 217 -16.55 -13.36 17.95
N HIS A 218 -17.50 -12.60 18.49
CA HIS A 218 -18.50 -13.16 19.40
C HIS A 218 -19.36 -14.24 18.75
N LYS A 219 -19.74 -14.05 17.48
CA LYS A 219 -20.49 -15.05 16.70
C LYS A 219 -19.69 -16.32 16.45
N ILE A 220 -18.40 -16.20 16.15
CA ILE A 220 -17.48 -17.33 15.94
C ILE A 220 -17.30 -18.10 17.25
N SER A 221 -17.09 -17.40 18.38
CA SER A 221 -16.97 -18.05 19.70
C SER A 221 -18.23 -18.85 20.05
N GLN A 222 -19.42 -18.31 19.80
CA GLN A 222 -20.68 -19.06 20.00
C GLN A 222 -20.78 -20.30 19.09
N ALA A 223 -20.32 -20.21 17.84
CA ALA A 223 -20.32 -21.36 16.93
C ALA A 223 -19.33 -22.44 17.39
N LYS A 224 -18.16 -22.03 17.90
CA LYS A 224 -17.15 -22.93 18.47
C LYS A 224 -17.67 -23.68 19.69
N GLU A 225 -18.36 -22.99 20.61
CA GLU A 225 -18.99 -23.59 21.80
C GLU A 225 -20.06 -24.62 21.43
N ARG A 226 -20.91 -24.33 20.43
CA ARG A 226 -21.93 -25.28 19.96
C ARG A 226 -21.31 -26.53 19.37
N HIS A 227 -20.26 -26.37 18.56
CA HIS A 227 -19.55 -27.50 17.97
C HIS A 227 -18.91 -28.40 19.02
N LEU A 228 -18.33 -27.81 20.08
CA LEU A 228 -17.79 -28.54 21.23
C LEU A 228 -18.88 -29.30 21.99
N ALA A 229 -20.06 -28.69 22.17
CA ALA A 229 -21.21 -29.33 22.82
C ALA A 229 -21.76 -30.52 22.00
N GLU A 230 -21.83 -30.39 20.67
CA GLU A 230 -22.28 -31.44 19.76
C GLU A 230 -21.30 -32.63 19.70
N GLN A 231 -20.00 -32.39 19.81
CA GLN A 231 -19.00 -33.45 19.89
C GLN A 231 -19.00 -34.18 21.25
N GLY A 232 -19.32 -33.48 22.34
CA GLY A 232 -19.38 -34.04 23.69
C GLY A 232 -20.56 -34.98 23.97
N ASP A 233 -21.61 -34.97 23.14
CA ASP A 233 -22.85 -35.75 23.34
C ASP A 233 -22.93 -37.01 22.45
N SER A 234 -21.87 -37.32 21.70
CA SER A 234 -21.80 -38.54 20.89
C SER A 234 -21.27 -39.72 21.70
N GLN A 235 -22.17 -40.47 22.34
CA GLN A 235 -21.88 -41.86 22.74
C GLN A 235 -21.61 -42.71 21.48
N PRO A 236 -20.67 -43.67 21.51
CA PRO A 236 -20.47 -44.58 20.40
C PRO A 236 -21.66 -45.55 20.31
N GLU A 237 -22.54 -45.33 19.32
CA GLU A 237 -23.55 -46.31 18.92
C GLU A 237 -22.85 -47.59 18.41
N PRO A 238 -23.35 -48.79 18.77
CA PRO A 238 -22.72 -50.05 18.37
C PRO A 238 -22.91 -50.31 16.88
N GLU A 239 -21.80 -50.68 16.24
CA GLU A 239 -21.70 -51.03 14.82
C GLU A 239 -22.84 -51.97 14.37
N SER A 240 -23.72 -51.48 13.50
CA SER A 240 -24.58 -52.33 12.68
C SER A 240 -23.96 -52.49 11.29
N SER A 241 -23.87 -53.76 10.90
CA SER A 241 -23.08 -54.31 9.80
C SER A 241 -23.68 -54.01 8.42
N CYS A 242 -22.84 -53.52 7.50
CA CYS A 242 -23.03 -53.63 6.04
C CYS A 242 -21.65 -53.60 5.33
N PRO A 243 -21.52 -54.20 4.12
CA PRO A 243 -20.32 -54.93 3.72
C PRO A 243 -19.30 -54.12 2.91
N ALA A 244 -18.09 -54.66 2.88
CA ALA A 244 -16.86 -54.13 2.30
C ALA A 244 -17.02 -53.56 0.88
N MET A 245 -16.78 -52.25 0.74
CA MET A 245 -16.24 -51.63 -0.47
C MET A 245 -14.89 -50.98 -0.12
N ASP A 246 -13.99 -50.99 -1.10
CA ASP A 246 -12.54 -50.89 -1.00
C ASP A 246 -11.97 -49.92 0.04
N ARG A 247 -11.21 -50.47 1.00
CA ARG A 247 -10.46 -49.73 2.02
C ARG A 247 -9.30 -48.91 1.45
N ASP A 248 -8.92 -49.11 0.18
CA ASP A 248 -7.72 -48.49 -0.40
C ASP A 248 -7.99 -47.17 -1.16
N GLU A 249 -9.24 -46.81 -1.47
CA GLU A 249 -9.58 -45.48 -2.03
C GLU A 249 -9.93 -44.44 -0.95
N ALA A 250 -10.44 -44.87 0.22
CA ALA A 250 -10.77 -43.97 1.32
C ALA A 250 -9.54 -43.39 2.07
N ILE A 251 -8.35 -43.99 1.89
CA ILE A 251 -7.10 -43.55 2.53
C ILE A 251 -6.49 -42.33 1.81
N ARG A 252 -6.93 -42.00 0.58
CA ARG A 252 -6.44 -40.83 -0.16
C ARG A 252 -7.20 -39.53 0.10
N GLU A 253 -8.43 -39.61 0.65
CA GLU A 253 -9.26 -38.43 0.92
C GLU A 253 -9.58 -38.21 2.40
N GLY A 254 -9.11 -39.08 3.30
CA GLY A 254 -9.33 -38.99 4.74
C GLY A 254 -8.16 -38.38 5.53
N LYS A 255 -7.78 -37.11 5.28
CA LYS A 255 -7.03 -36.33 6.29
C LYS A 255 -8.04 -35.57 7.14
N ASN A 256 -7.87 -35.59 8.46
CA ASN A 256 -8.64 -34.89 9.49
C ASN A 256 -8.84 -33.38 9.22
N LEU A 257 -9.65 -33.02 8.23
CA LEU A 257 -10.09 -31.66 7.98
C LEU A 257 -11.18 -31.36 9.02
N LYS A 258 -10.80 -30.68 10.11
CA LYS A 258 -11.76 -30.05 11.03
C LYS A 258 -12.75 -29.28 10.16
N LYS A 259 -14.04 -29.63 10.22
CA LYS A 259 -15.07 -28.92 9.46
C LYS A 259 -15.04 -27.43 9.85
N PRO A 260 -15.13 -26.50 8.89
CA PRO A 260 -15.11 -25.08 9.19
C PRO A 260 -16.33 -24.71 10.06
N TYR A 261 -16.13 -23.75 10.97
CA TYR A 261 -17.23 -23.28 11.82
C TYR A 261 -18.27 -22.54 10.99
N GLN A 262 -19.55 -22.88 11.14
CA GLN A 262 -20.62 -22.22 10.40
C GLN A 262 -21.27 -21.11 11.23
N VAL A 263 -21.33 -19.90 10.67
CA VAL A 263 -21.90 -18.70 11.30
C VAL A 263 -22.98 -18.10 10.40
N THR A 264 -24.19 -17.90 10.92
CA THR A 264 -25.29 -17.33 10.13
C THR A 264 -25.42 -15.82 10.32
N ILE A 265 -25.49 -15.09 9.21
CA ILE A 265 -25.73 -13.64 9.14
C ILE A 265 -26.99 -13.39 8.31
N LYS A 266 -28.09 -13.04 8.98
CA LYS A 266 -29.41 -12.87 8.37
C LYS A 266 -29.60 -11.44 7.83
N ASN A 267 -30.49 -11.29 6.84
CA ASN A 267 -30.95 -10.00 6.31
C ASN A 267 -29.83 -9.10 5.73
N THR A 268 -28.78 -9.72 5.20
CA THR A 268 -27.63 -9.04 4.63
C THR A 268 -27.46 -9.42 3.17
N ARG A 269 -27.15 -8.42 2.33
CA ARG A 269 -26.76 -8.62 0.94
C ARG A 269 -25.38 -9.30 0.87
N PRO A 270 -25.20 -10.45 0.19
CA PRO A 270 -23.93 -11.17 0.14
C PRO A 270 -22.76 -10.32 -0.37
N GLU A 271 -22.96 -9.50 -1.41
CA GLU A 271 -21.92 -8.65 -1.97
C GLU A 271 -21.46 -7.56 -0.98
N ALA A 272 -22.37 -7.05 -0.15
CA ALA A 272 -22.03 -6.08 0.89
C ALA A 272 -21.18 -6.73 2.00
N PHE A 273 -21.52 -7.97 2.37
CA PHE A 273 -20.72 -8.72 3.34
C PHE A 273 -19.33 -9.09 2.79
N GLN A 274 -19.23 -9.46 1.51
CA GLN A 274 -17.94 -9.70 0.85
C GLN A 274 -17.07 -8.43 0.83
N LEU A 275 -17.66 -7.25 0.56
CA LEU A 275 -16.92 -5.99 0.61
C LEU A 275 -16.50 -5.61 2.04
N LEU A 276 -17.32 -5.94 3.05
CA LEU A 276 -16.93 -5.82 4.46
C LEU A 276 -15.76 -6.75 4.80
N LEU A 277 -15.78 -8.00 4.34
CA LEU A 277 -14.63 -8.90 4.50
C LEU A 277 -13.41 -8.36 3.78
N TRP A 278 -13.53 -7.88 2.55
CA TRP A 278 -12.41 -7.24 1.83
C TRP A 278 -11.78 -6.11 2.66
N PHE A 279 -12.59 -5.28 3.30
CA PHE A 279 -12.11 -4.25 4.22
C PHE A 279 -11.37 -4.84 5.44
N LEU A 280 -11.88 -5.92 6.04
CA LEU A 280 -11.19 -6.59 7.14
C LEU A 280 -9.82 -7.17 6.71
N TYR A 281 -9.60 -7.53 5.45
CA TYR A 281 -8.31 -8.08 5.00
C TYR A 281 -7.35 -7.02 4.49
N THR A 282 -7.87 -5.93 3.92
CA THR A 282 -7.04 -5.00 3.14
C THR A 282 -7.04 -3.58 3.69
N ASP A 283 -7.91 -3.26 4.65
CA ASP A 283 -8.20 -1.87 5.06
C ASP A 283 -8.79 -0.99 3.95
N LYS A 284 -9.20 -1.60 2.83
CA LYS A 284 -9.78 -0.92 1.66
C LYS A 284 -11.22 -1.37 1.45
N ALA A 285 -12.07 -0.45 0.99
CA ALA A 285 -13.46 -0.69 0.61
C ALA A 285 -13.67 -0.36 -0.88
N ASP A 286 -12.67 -0.64 -1.70
CA ASP A 286 -12.58 -0.30 -3.13
C ASP A 286 -12.90 -1.48 -4.07
N HIS A 287 -13.11 -2.68 -3.53
CA HIS A 287 -13.40 -3.86 -4.34
C HIS A 287 -14.77 -3.75 -5.00
N ARG A 288 -14.80 -3.70 -6.33
CA ARG A 288 -16.03 -3.59 -7.12
C ARG A 288 -16.39 -4.95 -7.73
N PRO A 289 -17.53 -5.56 -7.38
CA PRO A 289 -18.02 -6.78 -8.01
C PRO A 289 -18.07 -6.66 -9.55
N GLN A 290 -17.77 -7.74 -10.26
CA GLN A 290 -17.71 -7.76 -11.74
C GLN A 290 -19.03 -7.33 -12.38
N ASP A 291 -20.16 -7.67 -11.77
CA ASP A 291 -21.49 -7.30 -12.27
C ASP A 291 -21.68 -5.77 -12.34
N ILE A 292 -21.21 -5.05 -11.32
CA ILE A 292 -21.25 -3.58 -11.26
C ILE A 292 -20.27 -2.97 -12.27
N GLN A 293 -19.12 -3.62 -12.51
CA GLN A 293 -18.16 -3.16 -13.51
C GLN A 293 -18.72 -3.21 -14.94
N ASN A 294 -19.75 -4.02 -15.20
CA ASN A 294 -20.37 -4.15 -16.52
C ASN A 294 -21.65 -3.32 -16.68
N SER A 295 -22.16 -2.71 -15.60
CA SER A 295 -23.38 -1.88 -15.64
C SER A 295 -23.17 -0.56 -16.41
N THR A 296 -24.27 0.00 -16.91
CA THR A 296 -24.29 1.34 -17.52
C THR A 296 -24.17 2.45 -16.49
N ASP A 297 -24.64 2.24 -15.25
CA ASP A 297 -24.51 3.20 -14.13
C ASP A 297 -23.73 2.60 -12.95
N LYS A 298 -22.47 2.28 -13.23
CA LYS A 298 -21.52 1.65 -12.29
C LYS A 298 -21.36 2.46 -11.00
N THR A 299 -21.42 3.79 -11.09
CA THR A 299 -21.21 4.67 -9.94
C THR A 299 -22.38 4.58 -8.98
N THR A 300 -23.62 4.75 -9.46
CA THR A 300 -24.79 4.69 -8.59
C THR A 300 -24.96 3.31 -7.96
N GLU A 301 -24.82 2.23 -8.73
CA GLU A 301 -24.92 0.87 -8.19
C GLU A 301 -23.90 0.61 -7.08
N PHE A 302 -22.68 1.09 -7.25
CA PHE A 302 -21.65 0.97 -6.22
C PHE A 302 -21.97 1.83 -4.98
N LEU A 303 -22.53 3.04 -5.14
CA LEU A 303 -22.97 3.85 -3.99
C LEU A 303 -24.08 3.13 -3.20
N LEU A 304 -25.04 2.49 -3.88
CA LEU A 304 -26.09 1.71 -3.22
C LEU A 304 -25.51 0.52 -2.46
N LEU A 305 -24.56 -0.21 -3.05
CA LEU A 305 -23.83 -1.28 -2.35
C LEU A 305 -23.08 -0.75 -1.13
N LEU A 306 -22.42 0.40 -1.25
CA LEU A 306 -21.69 1.03 -0.15
C LEU A 306 -22.61 1.48 0.99
N MET A 307 -23.87 1.81 0.71
CA MET A 307 -24.88 2.08 1.74
C MET A 307 -25.27 0.82 2.51
N ASP A 308 -25.37 -0.33 1.85
CA ASP A 308 -25.56 -1.63 2.53
C ASP A 308 -24.34 -1.93 3.42
N VAL A 309 -23.11 -1.68 2.93
CA VAL A 309 -21.88 -1.82 3.73
C VAL A 309 -21.85 -0.85 4.91
N TYR A 310 -22.25 0.39 4.72
CA TYR A 310 -22.36 1.38 5.80
C TYR A 310 -23.31 0.91 6.89
N LYS A 311 -24.46 0.35 6.53
CA LYS A 311 -25.39 -0.26 7.48
C LYS A 311 -24.73 -1.40 8.26
N LEU A 312 -24.00 -2.29 7.59
CA LEU A 312 -23.26 -3.37 8.26
C LEU A 312 -22.16 -2.83 9.18
N ALA A 313 -21.47 -1.76 8.77
CA ALA A 313 -20.44 -1.13 9.59
C ALA A 313 -21.02 -0.58 10.89
N LEU A 314 -22.22 0.02 10.85
CA LEU A 314 -22.97 0.45 12.04
C LEU A 314 -23.36 -0.76 12.91
N GLU A 315 -23.96 -1.79 12.31
CA GLU A 315 -24.40 -3.00 13.03
C GLU A 315 -23.24 -3.74 13.70
N PHE A 316 -22.08 -3.81 13.04
CA PHE A 316 -20.90 -4.54 13.54
C PHE A 316 -19.96 -3.63 14.34
N SER A 317 -20.30 -2.34 14.47
CA SER A 317 -19.51 -1.32 15.18
C SER A 317 -18.08 -1.15 14.64
N ILE A 318 -17.92 -1.07 13.32
CA ILE A 318 -16.63 -0.87 12.64
C ILE A 318 -16.47 0.62 12.28
N SER A 319 -15.99 1.42 13.24
CA SER A 319 -15.97 2.89 13.11
C SER A 319 -15.16 3.40 11.92
N ARG A 320 -14.04 2.75 11.56
CA ARG A 320 -13.23 3.19 10.43
C ARG A 320 -13.97 3.04 9.09
N LEU A 321 -14.61 1.89 8.88
CA LEU A 321 -15.40 1.62 7.69
C LEU A 321 -16.62 2.54 7.62
N GLU A 322 -17.29 2.78 8.75
CA GLU A 322 -18.38 3.75 8.88
C GLU A 322 -17.97 5.12 8.32
N HIS A 323 -16.82 5.66 8.78
CA HIS A 323 -16.32 6.96 8.36
C HIS A 323 -15.92 7.00 6.88
N MET A 324 -15.26 5.94 6.39
CA MET A 324 -14.87 5.83 4.98
C MET A 324 -16.09 5.81 4.07
N CYS A 325 -17.13 5.04 4.42
CA CYS A 325 -18.37 4.97 3.66
C CYS A 325 -19.08 6.34 3.63
N ILE A 326 -19.28 6.98 4.79
CA ILE A 326 -19.91 8.31 4.85
C ILE A 326 -19.15 9.33 4.00
N HIS A 327 -17.82 9.39 4.18
CA HIS A 327 -16.99 10.37 3.49
C HIS A 327 -17.05 10.19 1.97
N TYR A 328 -16.91 8.95 1.49
CA TYR A 328 -16.97 8.65 0.07
C TYR A 328 -18.36 8.95 -0.52
N LEU A 329 -19.43 8.56 0.19
CA LEU A 329 -20.81 8.87 -0.23
C LEU A 329 -21.01 10.39 -0.37
N TRP A 330 -20.56 11.18 0.60
CA TRP A 330 -20.70 12.64 0.56
C TRP A 330 -19.97 13.31 -0.59
N VAL A 331 -18.78 12.83 -0.94
CA VAL A 331 -17.99 13.37 -2.05
C VAL A 331 -18.50 12.89 -3.42
N SER A 332 -19.16 11.73 -3.46
CA SER A 332 -19.57 11.07 -4.71
C SER A 332 -21.03 11.34 -5.13
N ILE A 333 -21.83 11.94 -4.24
CA ILE A 333 -23.21 12.33 -4.57
C ILE A 333 -23.22 13.54 -5.52
N THR A 334 -23.97 13.40 -6.60
CA THR A 334 -24.12 14.39 -7.67
C THR A 334 -25.60 14.59 -8.02
N ASN A 335 -25.90 15.55 -8.89
CA ASN A 335 -27.28 15.80 -9.33
C ASN A 335 -27.92 14.59 -10.03
N SER A 336 -27.14 13.71 -10.65
CA SER A 336 -27.66 12.55 -11.39
C SER A 336 -28.03 11.36 -10.50
N ASN A 337 -27.36 11.18 -9.35
CA ASN A 337 -27.52 9.99 -8.50
C ASN A 337 -28.22 10.26 -7.15
N VAL A 338 -28.34 11.52 -6.73
CA VAL A 338 -28.82 11.88 -5.38
C VAL A 338 -30.21 11.33 -5.04
N LEU A 339 -31.12 11.23 -6.01
CA LEU A 339 -32.49 10.76 -5.77
C LEU A 339 -32.55 9.25 -5.48
N GLN A 340 -31.77 8.46 -6.21
CA GLN A 340 -31.66 7.01 -5.98
C GLN A 340 -30.99 6.73 -4.63
N VAL A 341 -29.93 7.48 -4.30
CA VAL A 341 -29.26 7.41 -2.99
C VAL A 341 -30.22 7.81 -1.86
N LEU A 342 -31.03 8.86 -2.04
CA LEU A 342 -32.03 9.31 -1.06
C LEU A 342 -33.08 8.22 -0.80
N GLN A 343 -33.58 7.57 -1.85
CA GLN A 343 -34.54 6.48 -1.74
C GLN A 343 -33.93 5.28 -1.02
N GLY A 344 -32.70 4.91 -1.36
CA GLY A 344 -31.93 3.86 -0.68
C GLY A 344 -31.74 4.16 0.82
N ALA A 345 -31.42 5.41 1.16
CA ALA A 345 -31.17 5.83 2.53
C ALA A 345 -32.45 5.71 3.38
N SER A 346 -33.59 6.11 2.82
CA SER A 346 -34.90 5.94 3.47
C SER A 346 -35.25 4.47 3.68
N LYS A 347 -35.04 3.61 2.67
CA LYS A 347 -35.33 2.17 2.76
C LYS A 347 -34.46 1.47 3.82
N LEU A 348 -33.18 1.83 3.90
CA LEU A 348 -32.21 1.28 4.84
C LEU A 348 -32.25 1.94 6.23
N LYS A 349 -33.07 3.00 6.41
CA LYS A 349 -33.19 3.81 7.63
C LYS A 349 -31.85 4.46 8.04
N LEU A 350 -31.15 5.02 7.06
CA LEU A 350 -29.86 5.70 7.23
C LEU A 350 -30.08 7.21 7.34
N ASP A 351 -30.42 7.70 8.53
CA ASP A 351 -30.86 9.08 8.75
C ASP A 351 -29.81 10.12 8.33
N LEU A 352 -28.53 9.91 8.68
CA LEU A 352 -27.44 10.83 8.35
C LEU A 352 -27.30 11.05 6.83
N ILE A 353 -27.37 9.98 6.04
CA ILE A 353 -27.26 10.05 4.57
C ILE A 353 -28.54 10.66 3.98
N LYS A 354 -29.71 10.30 4.53
CA LYS A 354 -30.98 10.87 4.12
C LYS A 354 -30.98 12.40 4.30
N GLU A 355 -30.55 12.88 5.46
CA GLU A 355 -30.43 14.31 5.75
C GLU A 355 -29.47 15.01 4.80
N PHE A 356 -28.28 14.44 4.57
CA PHE A 356 -27.31 14.98 3.62
C PHE A 356 -27.89 15.11 2.20
N CYS A 357 -28.55 14.06 1.70
CA CYS A 357 -29.19 14.06 0.38
C CYS A 357 -30.30 15.12 0.30
N MET A 358 -31.14 15.22 1.33
CA MET A 358 -32.19 16.24 1.40
C MET A 358 -31.61 17.66 1.32
N ASN A 359 -30.55 17.93 2.09
CA ASN A 359 -29.87 19.23 2.07
C ASN A 359 -29.24 19.53 0.71
N PHE A 360 -28.65 18.52 0.06
CA PHE A 360 -28.07 18.66 -1.26
C PHE A 360 -29.12 19.02 -2.31
N VAL A 361 -30.30 18.37 -2.28
CA VAL A 361 -31.41 18.61 -3.21
C VAL A 361 -32.00 20.01 -3.01
N VAL A 362 -32.14 20.46 -1.76
CA VAL A 362 -32.81 21.74 -1.45
C VAL A 362 -31.94 22.98 -1.75
N LYS A 363 -30.64 22.82 -2.01
CA LYS A 363 -29.75 23.93 -2.41
C LYS A 363 -30.24 24.62 -3.69
N GLU A 364 -30.17 25.95 -3.72
CA GLU A 364 -30.65 26.77 -4.85
C GLU A 364 -30.01 26.38 -6.18
N SER A 365 -28.72 26.04 -6.18
CA SER A 365 -27.98 25.64 -7.37
C SER A 365 -28.44 24.31 -7.97
N ASN A 366 -29.09 23.44 -7.18
CA ASN A 366 -29.35 22.05 -7.55
C ASN A 366 -30.84 21.75 -7.72
N TYR A 367 -31.70 22.43 -6.95
CA TYR A 367 -33.11 22.09 -6.80
C TYR A 367 -33.89 22.00 -8.12
N SER A 368 -33.78 23.01 -8.99
CA SER A 368 -34.54 23.04 -10.24
C SER A 368 -34.15 21.90 -11.18
N ALA A 369 -32.84 21.63 -11.31
CA ALA A 369 -32.33 20.56 -12.16
C ALA A 369 -32.79 19.17 -11.67
N ILE A 370 -32.82 18.97 -10.36
CA ILE A 370 -33.19 17.68 -9.76
C ILE A 370 -34.70 17.43 -9.81
N VAL A 371 -35.52 18.42 -9.46
CA VAL A 371 -36.99 18.24 -9.42
C VAL A 371 -37.59 18.09 -10.82
N MET A 372 -36.97 18.69 -11.84
CA MET A 372 -37.39 18.55 -13.24
C MET A 372 -36.88 17.26 -13.91
N SER A 373 -36.11 16.43 -13.20
CA SER A 373 -35.55 15.19 -13.72
C SER A 373 -36.61 14.07 -13.76
N LYS A 374 -36.44 13.09 -14.67
CA LYS A 374 -37.35 11.94 -14.77
C LYS A 374 -37.26 11.04 -13.54
N GLU A 375 -36.10 11.03 -12.92
CA GLU A 375 -35.78 10.25 -11.72
C GLU A 375 -36.59 10.73 -10.52
N PHE A 376 -37.03 12.00 -10.50
CA PHE A 376 -37.89 12.54 -9.45
C PHE A 376 -39.30 11.96 -9.49
N GLU A 377 -39.82 11.64 -10.69
CA GLU A 377 -41.14 11.00 -10.85
C GLU A 377 -41.18 9.58 -10.22
N GLY A 378 -40.04 8.90 -10.18
CA GLY A 378 -39.90 7.57 -9.59
C GLY A 378 -39.72 7.56 -8.07
N LEU A 379 -39.58 8.74 -7.44
CA LEU A 379 -39.36 8.85 -6.00
C LEU A 379 -40.65 8.52 -5.22
N SER A 380 -40.52 7.97 -4.01
CA SER A 380 -41.70 7.67 -3.19
C SER A 380 -42.43 8.95 -2.76
N GLN A 381 -43.76 8.90 -2.76
CA GLN A 381 -44.61 10.05 -2.40
C GLN A 381 -44.24 10.71 -1.06
N PRO A 382 -43.92 9.98 0.02
CA PRO A 382 -43.49 10.60 1.28
C PRO A 382 -42.22 11.44 1.13
N LEU A 383 -41.24 10.97 0.34
CA LEU A 383 -39.97 11.68 0.13
C LEU A 383 -40.16 12.92 -0.75
N MET A 384 -40.98 12.85 -1.78
CA MET A 384 -41.31 14.02 -2.62
C MET A 384 -41.92 15.15 -1.79
N VAL A 385 -42.91 14.83 -0.94
CA VAL A 385 -43.55 15.80 -0.05
C VAL A 385 -42.54 16.41 0.91
N GLU A 386 -41.62 15.59 1.44
CA GLU A 386 -40.57 16.05 2.35
C GLU A 386 -39.59 17.02 1.67
N VAL A 387 -39.14 16.74 0.45
CA VAL A 387 -38.28 17.63 -0.35
C VAL A 387 -38.95 18.98 -0.58
N VAL A 388 -40.20 18.99 -1.05
CA VAL A 388 -40.95 20.22 -1.34
C VAL A 388 -41.18 21.03 -0.07
N ARG A 389 -41.57 20.38 1.03
CA ARG A 389 -41.78 21.04 2.32
C ARG A 389 -40.51 21.69 2.85
N ARG A 390 -39.36 21.01 2.76
CA ARG A 390 -38.07 21.55 3.21
C ARG A 390 -37.65 22.76 2.37
N ARG A 391 -37.88 22.74 1.05
CA ARG A 391 -37.61 23.90 0.20
C ARG A 391 -38.43 25.12 0.59
N GLN A 392 -39.71 24.94 0.89
CA GLN A 392 -40.58 26.03 1.35
C GLN A 392 -40.11 26.63 2.69
N LEU A 393 -39.66 25.78 3.61
CA LEU A 393 -39.17 26.18 4.94
C LEU A 393 -37.74 26.77 4.93
N ALA A 394 -36.89 26.38 3.98
CA ALA A 394 -35.49 26.83 3.88
C ALA A 394 -35.34 28.31 3.49
N SER A 395 -36.40 28.94 3.00
CA SER A 395 -36.46 30.34 2.52
C SER A 395 -36.20 31.42 3.59
N GLY A 396 -35.65 31.10 4.77
CA GLY A 396 -35.50 32.08 5.86
C GLY A 396 -34.60 31.73 7.04
N ARG A 397 -33.79 30.65 7.02
CA ARG A 397 -32.80 30.39 8.09
C ARG A 397 -31.45 29.93 7.52
N PRO A 398 -30.31 30.51 7.96
CA PRO A 398 -29.02 29.94 7.68
C PRO A 398 -28.91 28.58 8.38
N TYR A 399 -28.59 27.56 7.58
CA TYR A 399 -28.52 26.16 8.00
C TYR A 399 -27.42 25.96 9.05
N GLN A 400 -27.75 25.37 10.19
CA GLN A 400 -26.76 24.93 11.17
C GLN A 400 -26.06 23.69 10.60
N HIS A 401 -24.74 23.79 10.38
CA HIS A 401 -23.89 22.63 10.14
C HIS A 401 -24.06 21.68 11.34
N GLU A 402 -24.80 20.58 11.17
CA GLU A 402 -24.66 19.44 12.09
C GLU A 402 -23.17 19.07 12.13
N LYS A 403 -22.67 18.69 13.31
CA LYS A 403 -21.26 18.34 13.54
C LYS A 403 -20.85 17.28 12.51
N MET A 404 -20.22 17.70 11.42
CA MET A 404 -19.63 16.78 10.46
C MET A 404 -18.67 15.88 11.23
N PRO A 405 -18.65 14.57 10.93
CA PRO A 405 -17.63 13.68 11.47
C PRO A 405 -16.27 14.29 11.23
N ASP A 406 -15.40 14.26 12.24
CA ASP A 406 -14.02 14.66 12.07
C ASP A 406 -13.33 13.62 11.18
N PHE A 407 -13.22 13.92 9.89
CA PHE A 407 -12.58 13.06 8.90
C PHE A 407 -11.06 12.94 9.09
N ASN A 408 -10.47 13.77 9.96
CA ASN A 408 -9.06 13.67 10.34
C ASN A 408 -8.85 12.77 11.57
N LYS A 409 -9.92 12.22 12.16
CA LYS A 409 -9.81 11.30 13.29
C LYS A 409 -9.13 10.00 12.85
N SER A 410 -8.01 9.70 13.51
CA SER A 410 -7.29 8.44 13.29
C SER A 410 -8.04 7.28 13.91
N TYR A 411 -8.20 6.20 13.14
CA TYR A 411 -8.75 4.93 13.58
C TYR A 411 -7.67 3.85 13.57
N GLU A 412 -7.91 2.77 14.32
CA GLU A 412 -7.03 1.61 14.35
C GLU A 412 -6.90 1.00 12.94
N CYS A 413 -5.67 0.66 12.55
CA CYS A 413 -5.38 0.06 11.26
C CYS A 413 -5.14 -1.44 11.33
N LEU A 414 -5.22 -2.11 10.18
CA LEU A 414 -4.94 -3.54 10.07
C LEU A 414 -3.60 -3.90 10.74
N GLU A 415 -2.57 -3.08 10.53
CA GLU A 415 -1.27 -3.29 11.15
C GLU A 415 -1.33 -3.25 12.69
N GLN A 416 -2.08 -2.30 13.27
CA GLN A 416 -2.25 -2.16 14.72
C GLN A 416 -3.10 -3.30 15.31
N ASP A 417 -4.18 -3.68 14.63
CA ASP A 417 -5.03 -4.79 15.03
C ASP A 417 -4.23 -6.11 15.07
N MET A 418 -3.43 -6.35 14.04
CA MET A 418 -2.60 -7.55 13.92
C MET A 418 -1.39 -7.54 14.86
N GLU A 419 -0.81 -6.38 15.13
CA GLU A 419 0.21 -6.21 16.19
C GLU A 419 -0.36 -6.59 17.56
N GLY A 420 -1.54 -6.05 17.89
CA GLY A 420 -2.25 -6.39 19.12
C GLY A 420 -2.59 -7.88 19.19
N PHE A 421 -3.02 -8.47 18.07
CA PHE A 421 -3.35 -9.88 17.97
C PHE A 421 -2.14 -10.77 18.30
N LEU A 422 -1.01 -10.56 17.63
CA LEU A 422 0.22 -11.33 17.84
C LEU A 422 0.70 -11.28 19.30
N LYS A 423 0.59 -10.12 19.95
CA LYS A 423 1.05 -9.90 21.33
C LYS A 423 0.05 -10.32 22.40
N SER A 424 -1.21 -10.55 22.03
CA SER A 424 -2.30 -10.83 22.98
C SER A 424 -2.46 -12.31 23.29
N LYS A 425 -3.06 -12.62 24.45
CA LYS A 425 -3.53 -13.98 24.77
C LYS A 425 -4.57 -14.49 23.77
N LEU A 426 -5.34 -13.58 23.17
CA LEU A 426 -6.33 -13.93 22.16
C LEU A 426 -5.66 -14.55 20.93
N GLY A 427 -4.53 -14.00 20.46
CA GLY A 427 -3.77 -14.61 19.36
C GLY A 427 -3.22 -15.99 19.69
N GLN A 428 -2.90 -16.25 20.96
CA GLN A 428 -2.44 -17.58 21.40
C GLN A 428 -3.59 -18.59 21.45
N GLU A 429 -4.80 -18.17 21.83
CA GLU A 429 -5.98 -19.04 21.93
C GLU A 429 -6.49 -19.53 20.55
N TYR A 430 -6.34 -18.70 19.53
CA TYR A 430 -6.76 -18.98 18.16
C TYR A 430 -5.62 -19.47 17.26
N ALA A 431 -4.44 -19.72 17.83
CA ALA A 431 -3.33 -20.31 17.11
C ALA A 431 -3.66 -21.75 16.68
N ASP A 432 -3.39 -22.05 15.41
CA ASP A 432 -3.65 -23.35 14.80
C ASP A 432 -2.35 -24.07 14.40
N ILE A 433 -1.18 -23.48 14.71
CA ILE A 433 0.13 -24.07 14.47
C ILE A 433 1.15 -23.59 15.51
N THR A 434 2.13 -24.44 15.83
CA THR A 434 3.24 -24.13 16.73
C THR A 434 4.56 -24.12 15.97
N LEU A 435 5.28 -23.00 16.02
CA LEU A 435 6.62 -22.86 15.47
C LEU A 435 7.64 -23.17 16.57
N MET A 436 8.50 -24.15 16.35
CA MET A 436 9.52 -24.59 17.30
C MET A 436 10.85 -23.90 17.00
N LEU A 437 11.31 -23.07 17.94
CA LEU A 437 12.60 -22.36 17.88
C LEU A 437 13.51 -22.85 19.00
N ASP A 438 14.51 -23.68 18.68
CA ASP A 438 15.45 -24.26 19.65
C ASP A 438 14.76 -24.88 20.87
N GLY A 439 13.74 -25.71 20.62
CA GLY A 439 12.91 -26.33 21.65
C GLY A 439 11.85 -25.41 22.29
N THR A 440 11.83 -24.11 21.97
CA THR A 440 10.80 -23.17 22.43
C THR A 440 9.60 -23.19 21.49
N ALA A 441 8.41 -23.47 22.03
CA ALA A 441 7.15 -23.43 21.29
C ALA A 441 6.63 -21.99 21.13
N ILE A 442 6.36 -21.58 19.90
CA ILE A 442 5.83 -20.26 19.54
C ILE A 442 4.50 -20.44 18.77
N PRO A 443 3.34 -20.09 19.36
CA PRO A 443 2.05 -20.21 18.69
C PRO A 443 1.94 -19.22 17.52
N ALA A 444 1.39 -19.68 16.39
CA ALA A 444 1.19 -18.89 15.18
C ALA A 444 -0.10 -19.29 14.43
N HIS A 445 -0.36 -18.63 13.29
CA HIS A 445 -1.55 -18.87 12.47
C HIS A 445 -1.17 -19.27 11.04
N LYS A 446 -1.64 -20.43 10.58
CA LYS A 446 -1.40 -20.98 9.23
C LYS A 446 -1.78 -19.99 8.14
N ALA A 447 -2.99 -19.43 8.24
CA ALA A 447 -3.51 -18.46 7.28
C ALA A 447 -2.60 -17.23 7.12
N VAL A 448 -2.09 -16.69 8.23
CA VAL A 448 -1.22 -15.50 8.24
C VAL A 448 0.16 -15.83 7.66
N LEU A 449 0.74 -16.97 8.04
CA LEU A 449 2.02 -17.44 7.51
C LEU A 449 1.94 -17.71 6.00
N ALA A 450 0.93 -18.47 5.56
CA ALA A 450 0.72 -18.82 4.16
C ALA A 450 0.47 -17.58 3.28
N ALA A 451 -0.29 -16.60 3.76
CA ALA A 451 -0.53 -15.37 3.01
C ALA A 451 0.77 -14.63 2.66
N ARG A 452 1.77 -14.69 3.54
CA ARG A 452 2.99 -13.88 3.44
C ARG A 452 4.18 -14.65 2.86
N SER A 453 4.08 -15.97 2.79
CA SER A 453 5.16 -16.87 2.41
C SER A 453 4.64 -18.05 1.61
N SER A 454 5.09 -18.13 0.36
CA SER A 454 4.78 -19.27 -0.50
C SER A 454 5.42 -20.58 0.00
N PHE A 455 6.50 -20.50 0.78
CA PHE A 455 7.09 -21.65 1.47
C PHE A 455 6.10 -22.27 2.47
N PHE A 456 5.55 -21.46 3.38
CA PHE A 456 4.59 -21.94 4.37
C PHE A 456 3.29 -22.42 3.69
N GLU A 457 2.83 -21.70 2.67
CA GLU A 457 1.69 -22.12 1.85
C GLU A 457 1.89 -23.51 1.21
N ALA A 458 3.03 -23.73 0.55
CA ALA A 458 3.35 -25.01 -0.08
C ALA A 458 3.49 -26.14 0.95
N MET A 459 4.12 -25.85 2.09
CA MET A 459 4.29 -26.78 3.20
C MET A 459 2.93 -27.22 3.76
N PHE A 460 2.02 -26.30 4.06
CA PHE A 460 0.71 -26.65 4.62
C PHE A 460 -0.18 -27.40 3.63
N ARG A 461 -0.04 -27.16 2.32
CA ARG A 461 -0.78 -27.93 1.30
C ARG A 461 -0.23 -29.35 1.11
N SER A 462 1.10 -29.51 1.16
CA SER A 462 1.75 -30.75 0.72
C SER A 462 2.13 -31.66 1.88
N PHE A 463 2.66 -31.09 2.95
CA PHE A 463 3.27 -31.81 4.06
C PHE A 463 2.96 -31.11 5.39
N MET A 464 1.73 -31.29 5.85
CA MET A 464 1.30 -30.80 7.15
C MET A 464 1.82 -31.73 8.26
N PRO A 465 2.59 -31.23 9.24
CA PRO A 465 3.09 -32.04 10.35
C PRO A 465 1.94 -32.62 11.19
N GLU A 466 2.07 -33.87 11.65
CA GLU A 466 1.02 -34.56 12.43
C GLU A 466 0.73 -33.86 13.78
N ASP A 467 1.75 -33.26 14.39
CA ASP A 467 1.64 -32.57 15.69
C ASP A 467 1.33 -31.07 15.56
N ASP A 468 0.97 -30.58 14.36
CA ASP A 468 0.81 -29.15 14.09
C ASP A 468 2.04 -28.31 14.51
N SER A 469 3.22 -28.92 14.51
CA SER A 469 4.48 -28.30 14.94
C SER A 469 5.50 -28.24 13.81
N VAL A 470 6.13 -27.08 13.62
CA VAL A 470 7.12 -26.82 12.56
C VAL A 470 8.41 -26.32 13.17
N ASN A 471 9.51 -27.02 12.93
CA ASN A 471 10.84 -26.57 13.33
C ASN A 471 11.31 -25.41 12.45
N VAL A 472 11.69 -24.30 13.08
CA VAL A 472 12.16 -23.10 12.39
C VAL A 472 13.68 -23.14 12.29
N SER A 473 14.20 -23.23 11.07
CA SER A 473 15.62 -23.11 10.76
C SER A 473 15.83 -22.71 9.29
N ILE A 474 16.90 -21.97 9.01
CA ILE A 474 17.38 -21.68 7.65
C ILE A 474 18.71 -22.41 7.47
N GLY A 475 18.71 -23.55 6.80
CA GLY A 475 19.90 -24.42 6.71
C GLY A 475 20.36 -24.85 8.12
N GLU A 476 21.63 -24.60 8.46
CA GLU A 476 22.19 -24.86 9.80
C GLU A 476 22.01 -23.68 10.77
N MET A 477 21.41 -22.57 10.34
CA MET A 477 21.27 -21.36 11.14
C MET A 477 19.96 -21.37 11.94
N ILE A 478 20.10 -21.28 13.27
CA ILE A 478 19.01 -21.04 14.20
C ILE A 478 19.06 -19.55 14.57
N PRO A 479 18.00 -18.75 14.30
CA PRO A 479 18.00 -17.33 14.68
C PRO A 479 17.89 -17.17 16.20
N SER A 480 18.41 -16.07 16.75
CA SER A 480 17.99 -15.68 18.10
C SER A 480 16.49 -15.42 18.15
N ARG A 481 15.94 -15.51 19.37
CA ARG A 481 14.55 -15.16 19.65
C ARG A 481 14.19 -13.76 19.15
N GLN A 482 15.07 -12.79 19.29
CA GLN A 482 14.81 -11.41 18.84
C GLN A 482 14.69 -11.32 17.31
N ALA A 483 15.61 -11.95 16.57
CA ALA A 483 15.52 -11.96 15.10
C ALA A 483 14.27 -12.68 14.61
N PHE A 484 13.89 -13.79 15.23
CA PHE A 484 12.68 -14.50 14.86
C PHE A 484 11.40 -13.73 15.22
N GLU A 485 11.38 -13.05 16.37
CA GLU A 485 10.29 -12.14 16.72
C GLU A 485 10.17 -11.01 15.69
N SER A 486 11.28 -10.38 15.26
CA SER A 486 11.26 -9.38 14.19
C SER A 486 10.74 -9.92 12.85
N LEU A 487 11.04 -11.19 12.51
CA LEU A 487 10.48 -11.85 11.33
C LEU A 487 8.95 -12.02 11.45
N LEU A 488 8.46 -12.47 12.61
CA LEU A 488 7.02 -12.59 12.86
C LEU A 488 6.31 -11.24 12.84
N GLN A 489 6.92 -10.18 13.37
CA GLN A 489 6.39 -8.81 13.28
C GLN A 489 6.20 -8.38 11.81
N TYR A 490 7.18 -8.68 10.96
CA TYR A 490 7.09 -8.39 9.53
C TYR A 490 5.98 -9.19 8.83
N ILE A 491 5.82 -10.46 9.19
CA ILE A 491 4.77 -11.32 8.66
C ILE A 491 3.38 -10.80 9.05
N TYR A 492 3.15 -10.51 10.34
CA TYR A 492 1.82 -10.17 10.85
C TYR A 492 1.39 -8.74 10.53
N TYR A 493 2.29 -7.77 10.61
CA TYR A 493 1.93 -6.36 10.49
C TYR A 493 2.98 -5.49 9.75
N GLY A 494 3.97 -6.12 9.12
CA GLY A 494 4.89 -5.44 8.19
C GLY A 494 5.95 -4.55 8.85
N ALA A 495 6.04 -4.52 10.18
CA ALA A 495 7.11 -3.80 10.88
C ALA A 495 8.40 -4.63 10.89
N VAL A 496 9.54 -3.95 10.79
CA VAL A 496 10.85 -4.58 10.88
C VAL A 496 11.68 -3.83 11.91
N THR A 497 12.24 -4.59 12.84
CA THR A 497 13.29 -4.13 13.75
C THR A 497 14.53 -4.96 13.46
N MET A 498 15.70 -4.32 13.38
CA MET A 498 16.96 -4.99 13.02
C MET A 498 17.84 -5.14 14.26
N PRO A 499 17.80 -6.30 14.96
CA PRO A 499 18.73 -6.55 16.05
C PRO A 499 20.15 -6.70 15.49
N PRO A 500 21.16 -6.09 16.15
CA PRO A 500 22.53 -6.01 15.62
C PRO A 500 23.26 -7.36 15.51
N GLU A 501 22.88 -8.36 16.31
CA GLU A 501 23.61 -9.64 16.38
C GLU A 501 23.24 -10.62 15.26
N ASP A 502 22.00 -10.54 14.72
CA ASP A 502 21.46 -11.51 13.73
C ASP A 502 20.84 -10.85 12.49
N SER A 503 21.30 -9.64 12.14
CA SER A 503 20.81 -8.89 10.98
C SER A 503 20.92 -9.64 9.64
N LEU A 504 21.83 -10.62 9.54
CA LEU A 504 21.98 -11.46 8.33
C LEU A 504 20.92 -12.55 8.20
N TYR A 505 20.37 -13.07 9.29
CA TYR A 505 19.25 -14.02 9.23
C TYR A 505 18.06 -13.37 8.53
N LEU A 506 17.70 -12.15 8.96
CA LEU A 506 16.60 -11.38 8.37
C LEU A 506 16.87 -10.98 6.92
N PHE A 507 18.14 -10.82 6.53
CA PHE A 507 18.52 -10.59 5.14
C PHE A 507 18.26 -11.83 4.25
N SER A 508 18.54 -13.04 4.74
CA SER A 508 18.31 -14.30 4.00
C SER A 508 16.88 -14.84 4.08
N ALA A 509 16.13 -14.48 5.13
CA ALA A 509 14.80 -15.01 5.39
C ALA A 509 13.80 -14.82 4.23
N PRO A 510 13.75 -13.68 3.51
CA PRO A 510 12.84 -13.48 2.39
C PRO A 510 13.02 -14.48 1.26
N ASP A 511 14.27 -14.79 0.92
CA ASP A 511 14.59 -15.74 -0.16
C ASP A 511 14.28 -17.17 0.29
N TYR A 512 14.63 -17.54 1.53
CA TYR A 512 14.41 -18.89 2.04
C TYR A 512 12.92 -19.20 2.26
N TYR A 513 12.20 -18.31 2.94
CA TYR A 513 10.76 -18.46 3.14
C TYR A 513 9.93 -18.00 1.93
N SER A 514 10.57 -17.68 0.80
CA SER A 514 9.93 -17.29 -0.46
C SER A 514 8.79 -16.27 -0.26
N PHE A 515 9.13 -15.14 0.35
CA PHE A 515 8.20 -14.03 0.53
C PHE A 515 7.81 -13.44 -0.83
N TYR A 516 6.56 -13.02 -0.96
CA TYR A 516 6.03 -12.42 -2.19
C TYR A 516 6.66 -11.06 -2.54
N ASN A 517 7.41 -10.46 -1.60
CA ASN A 517 8.02 -9.15 -1.73
C ASN A 517 9.39 -9.12 -1.05
N ASN A 518 10.38 -8.53 -1.73
CA ASN A 518 11.75 -8.37 -1.28
C ASN A 518 11.99 -7.14 -0.36
N ARG A 519 10.93 -6.49 0.13
CA ARG A 519 11.00 -5.32 1.03
C ARG A 519 11.86 -5.58 2.26
N LEU A 520 11.67 -6.72 2.93
CA LEU A 520 12.46 -7.08 4.11
C LEU A 520 13.94 -7.18 3.74
N GLN A 521 14.28 -7.86 2.65
CA GLN A 521 15.66 -8.01 2.19
C GLN A 521 16.29 -6.66 1.84
N ALA A 522 15.57 -5.79 1.12
CA ALA A 522 16.04 -4.45 0.77
C ALA A 522 16.28 -3.58 2.01
N PHE A 523 15.36 -3.62 2.99
CA PHE A 523 15.52 -2.93 4.27
C PHE A 523 16.73 -3.45 5.05
N CYS A 524 16.89 -4.77 5.13
CA CYS A 524 18.03 -5.38 5.79
C CYS A 524 19.34 -5.00 5.09
N LYS A 525 19.36 -4.99 3.75
CA LYS A 525 20.52 -4.62 2.94
C LYS A 525 20.98 -3.20 3.24
N GLU A 526 20.09 -2.21 3.13
CA GLU A 526 20.47 -0.82 3.36
C GLU A 526 20.89 -0.58 4.82
N ASN A 527 20.17 -1.17 5.78
CA ASN A 527 20.54 -1.06 7.18
C ASN A 527 21.89 -1.72 7.49
N LEU A 528 22.21 -2.84 6.84
CA LEU A 528 23.54 -3.45 6.93
C LEU A 528 24.61 -2.56 6.29
N GLU A 529 24.40 -2.07 5.07
CA GLU A 529 25.36 -1.20 4.37
C GLU A 529 25.68 0.09 5.14
N ILE A 530 24.68 0.69 5.80
CA ILE A 530 24.87 1.90 6.62
C ILE A 530 25.62 1.60 7.93
N ASN A 531 25.36 0.45 8.56
CA ASN A 531 25.89 0.14 9.88
C ASN A 531 27.19 -0.71 9.87
N ILE A 532 27.67 -1.16 8.71
CA ILE A 532 28.97 -1.84 8.61
C ILE A 532 30.09 -0.82 8.88
N SER A 533 30.86 -1.12 9.92
CA SER A 533 31.98 -0.33 10.42
C SER A 533 33.25 -1.18 10.48
N VAL A 534 34.39 -0.52 10.69
CA VAL A 534 35.69 -1.20 10.84
C VAL A 534 35.68 -2.19 12.02
N GLN A 535 34.82 -1.96 13.03
CA GLN A 535 34.70 -2.80 14.22
C GLN A 535 33.94 -4.11 13.96
N ASN A 536 32.88 -4.09 13.15
CA ASN A 536 31.99 -5.23 12.95
C ASN A 536 32.19 -5.97 11.60
N VAL A 537 32.89 -5.36 10.63
CA VAL A 537 33.00 -5.88 9.25
C VAL A 537 33.54 -7.31 9.14
N VAL A 538 34.44 -7.73 10.04
CA VAL A 538 35.03 -9.09 10.04
C VAL A 538 33.97 -10.14 10.39
N GLN A 539 33.11 -9.84 11.36
CA GLN A 539 32.03 -10.75 11.77
C GLN A 539 30.94 -10.83 10.69
N ILE A 540 30.61 -9.68 10.10
CA ILE A 540 29.65 -9.61 9.00
C ILE A 540 30.16 -10.39 7.78
N LEU A 541 31.47 -10.33 7.48
CA LEU A 541 32.06 -11.11 6.39
C LEU A 541 31.93 -12.63 6.63
N ASP A 542 32.32 -13.11 7.81
CA ASP A 542 32.22 -14.54 8.15
C ASP A 542 30.77 -15.03 8.09
N ALA A 543 29.85 -14.26 8.67
CA ALA A 543 28.44 -14.61 8.68
C ALA A 543 27.80 -14.50 7.27
N ALA A 544 28.19 -13.53 6.44
CA ALA A 544 27.70 -13.40 5.07
C ALA A 544 28.16 -14.58 4.18
N ASP A 545 29.37 -15.09 4.41
CA ASP A 545 29.87 -16.28 3.71
C ASP A 545 29.10 -17.53 4.07
N ARG A 546 28.87 -17.77 5.37
CA ARG A 546 28.07 -18.90 5.87
C ARG A 546 26.64 -18.91 5.32
N VAL A 547 26.03 -17.73 5.20
CA VAL A 547 24.66 -17.56 4.69
C VAL A 547 24.62 -17.55 3.14
N GLY A 548 25.77 -17.45 2.47
CA GLY A 548 25.83 -17.34 1.00
C GLY A 548 25.39 -15.97 0.46
N ALA A 549 25.40 -14.94 1.30
CA ALA A 549 25.00 -13.57 0.95
C ALA A 549 26.09 -12.82 0.17
N LYS A 550 26.21 -13.13 -1.13
CA LYS A 550 27.28 -12.60 -2.02
C LYS A 550 27.36 -11.06 -2.04
N ASP A 551 26.23 -10.38 -2.16
CA ASP A 551 26.16 -8.91 -2.16
C ASP A 551 26.80 -8.28 -0.92
N MET A 552 26.48 -8.83 0.26
CA MET A 552 26.99 -8.36 1.55
C MET A 552 28.45 -8.75 1.75
N LYS A 553 28.85 -9.93 1.28
CA LYS A 553 30.25 -10.36 1.27
C LYS A 553 31.11 -9.41 0.43
N ASP A 554 30.68 -9.07 -0.78
CA ASP A 554 31.38 -8.13 -1.66
C ASP A 554 31.45 -6.72 -1.07
N HIS A 555 30.39 -6.26 -0.42
CA HIS A 555 30.37 -4.97 0.27
C HIS A 555 31.34 -4.94 1.46
N ALA A 556 31.33 -5.98 2.30
CA ALA A 556 32.25 -6.13 3.42
C ALA A 556 33.71 -6.17 2.95
N LEU A 557 34.01 -6.94 1.89
CA LEU A 557 35.35 -6.99 1.28
C LEU A 557 35.80 -5.61 0.81
N LYS A 558 34.95 -4.82 0.16
CA LYS A 558 35.30 -3.43 -0.26
C LYS A 558 35.69 -2.55 0.94
N ILE A 559 34.98 -2.65 2.06
CA ILE A 559 35.27 -1.89 3.28
C ILE A 559 36.58 -2.35 3.93
N ILE A 560 36.80 -3.67 4.02
CA ILE A 560 38.04 -4.26 4.55
C ILE A 560 39.23 -3.79 3.73
N VAL A 561 39.16 -3.93 2.41
CA VAL A 561 40.24 -3.52 1.50
C VAL A 561 40.50 -2.00 1.60
N LYS A 562 39.47 -1.18 1.79
CA LYS A 562 39.61 0.29 1.97
C LYS A 562 40.29 0.66 3.30
N ASN A 563 40.06 -0.10 4.38
CA ASN A 563 40.54 0.20 5.73
C ASN A 563 41.45 -0.91 6.30
N PHE A 564 42.17 -1.63 5.44
CA PHE A 564 42.81 -2.89 5.80
C PHE A 564 43.77 -2.78 6.98
N THR A 565 44.52 -1.67 7.07
CA THR A 565 45.46 -1.42 8.17
C THR A 565 44.78 -1.48 9.54
N LYS A 566 43.59 -0.91 9.69
CA LYS A 566 42.81 -0.92 10.94
C LYS A 566 42.10 -2.25 11.16
N VAL A 567 41.61 -2.88 10.10
CA VAL A 567 40.88 -4.16 10.19
C VAL A 567 41.81 -5.32 10.53
N ALA A 568 43.04 -5.32 10.00
CA ALA A 568 44.04 -6.37 10.25
C ALA A 568 44.42 -6.51 11.73
N GLU A 569 44.31 -5.42 12.51
CA GLU A 569 44.54 -5.41 13.96
C GLU A 569 43.39 -6.05 14.75
N ASN A 570 42.23 -6.28 14.13
CA ASN A 570 41.09 -6.90 14.80
C ASN A 570 41.40 -8.37 15.15
N PRO A 571 41.31 -8.79 16.42
CA PRO A 571 41.64 -10.15 16.84
C PRO A 571 40.79 -11.23 16.13
N LYS A 572 39.57 -10.89 15.71
CA LYS A 572 38.66 -11.79 14.98
C LYS A 572 39.11 -12.10 13.55
N MET A 573 40.11 -11.39 13.01
CA MET A 573 40.68 -11.73 11.70
C MET A 573 41.36 -13.11 11.72
N LYS A 574 41.91 -13.52 12.86
CA LYS A 574 42.60 -14.81 13.01
C LYS A 574 41.64 -16.00 13.04
N SER A 575 40.37 -15.78 13.34
CA SER A 575 39.34 -16.83 13.42
C SER A 575 38.63 -17.09 12.08
N LEU A 576 38.97 -16.34 11.03
CA LEU A 576 38.38 -16.55 9.70
C LEU A 576 38.85 -17.85 9.07
N SER A 577 38.00 -18.44 8.22
CA SER A 577 38.35 -19.62 7.43
C SER A 577 39.50 -19.32 6.46
N HIS A 578 40.29 -20.34 6.11
CA HIS A 578 41.38 -20.20 5.14
C HIS A 578 40.88 -19.68 3.78
N GLY A 579 39.68 -20.10 3.35
CA GLY A 579 39.05 -19.61 2.12
C GLY A 579 38.78 -18.10 2.15
N LEU A 580 38.21 -17.60 3.24
CA LEU A 580 37.92 -16.16 3.39
C LEU A 580 39.19 -15.31 3.45
N LEU A 581 40.24 -15.79 4.12
CA LEU A 581 41.52 -15.09 4.15
C LEU A 581 42.15 -14.98 2.74
N LEU A 582 42.06 -16.05 1.95
CA LEU A 582 42.53 -16.06 0.57
C LEU A 582 41.77 -15.03 -0.29
N GLU A 583 40.44 -14.96 -0.14
CA GLU A 583 39.60 -13.99 -0.85
C GLU A 583 39.93 -12.55 -0.47
N ILE A 584 40.19 -12.26 0.81
CA ILE A 584 40.65 -10.94 1.24
C ILE A 584 41.98 -10.57 0.57
N ILE A 585 42.93 -11.49 0.51
CA ILE A 585 44.24 -11.28 -0.13
C ILE A 585 44.05 -11.02 -1.64
N MET A 586 43.20 -11.79 -2.32
CA MET A 586 42.89 -11.58 -3.74
C MET A 586 42.24 -10.20 -3.97
N ALA A 587 41.30 -9.80 -3.11
CA ALA A 587 40.64 -8.50 -3.21
C ALA A 587 41.61 -7.32 -2.97
N LEU A 588 42.58 -7.48 -2.05
CA LEU A 588 43.67 -6.54 -1.85
C LEU A 588 44.58 -6.42 -3.07
N ALA A 589 45.00 -7.56 -3.64
CA ALA A 589 45.84 -7.59 -4.84
C ALA A 589 45.15 -6.88 -6.02
N ALA A 590 43.85 -7.12 -6.22
CA ALA A 590 43.07 -6.47 -7.27
C ALA A 590 42.98 -4.93 -7.08
N ARG A 591 42.89 -4.45 -5.83
CA ARG A 591 42.94 -3.01 -5.55
C ARG A 591 44.33 -2.43 -5.84
N LEU A 592 45.39 -3.10 -5.42
CA LEU A 592 46.77 -2.63 -5.64
C LEU A 592 47.09 -2.51 -7.14
N GLN A 593 46.64 -3.47 -7.96
CA GLN A 593 46.74 -3.38 -9.42
C GLN A 593 46.02 -2.14 -9.97
N LYS A 594 44.80 -1.84 -9.51
CA LYS A 594 44.05 -0.64 -9.92
C LYS A 594 44.74 0.67 -9.51
N VAL A 595 45.42 0.70 -8.36
CA VAL A 595 46.18 1.89 -7.92
C VAL A 595 47.42 2.09 -8.79
N ASN A 596 48.16 1.02 -9.08
CA ASN A 596 49.34 1.08 -9.96
C ASN A 596 48.98 1.53 -11.38
N LEU A 597 47.87 1.04 -11.95
CA LEU A 597 47.37 1.47 -13.25
C LEU A 597 46.96 2.96 -13.26
N LYS A 598 46.35 3.45 -12.16
CA LYS A 598 46.02 4.88 -12.03
C LYS A 598 47.27 5.76 -11.88
N GLN A 599 48.30 5.30 -11.18
CA GLN A 599 49.58 6.02 -11.09
C GLN A 599 50.29 6.06 -12.45
N GLN A 600 50.30 4.94 -13.20
CA GLN A 600 50.83 4.91 -14.56
C GLN A 600 50.09 5.85 -15.53
N ALA A 601 48.77 5.98 -15.40
CA ALA A 601 47.97 6.91 -16.20
C ALA A 601 48.17 8.40 -15.83
N ILE A 602 48.71 8.71 -14.65
CA ILE A 602 49.03 10.08 -14.21
C ILE A 602 50.48 10.45 -14.57
N GLU A 603 51.36 9.45 -14.71
CA GLU A 603 52.78 9.63 -15.05
C GLU A 603 53.06 9.65 -16.56
N GLU A 604 52.06 9.43 -17.44
CA GLU A 604 52.17 9.77 -18.87
C GLU A 604 51.78 11.25 -19.10
N PRO A 605 52.73 12.17 -19.37
CA PRO A 605 52.35 13.47 -19.91
C PRO A 605 51.82 13.25 -21.32
N SER A 606 50.66 13.83 -21.59
CA SER A 606 50.01 13.88 -22.90
C SER A 606 50.94 14.46 -23.98
N HIS A 607 51.77 13.63 -24.61
CA HIS A 607 52.57 14.00 -25.78
C HIS A 607 51.80 13.92 -27.10
N ALA A 608 50.46 13.99 -27.08
CA ALA A 608 49.60 13.81 -28.26
C ALA A 608 48.48 14.86 -28.41
N ALA A 609 48.72 16.12 -28.02
CA ALA A 609 47.73 17.19 -28.24
C ALA A 609 48.34 18.54 -28.65
N TRP A 610 49.34 18.56 -29.54
CA TRP A 610 49.86 19.80 -30.15
C TRP A 610 50.14 19.69 -31.66
N ALA A 611 49.33 18.94 -32.40
CA ALA A 611 49.38 18.96 -33.86
C ALA A 611 47.97 18.83 -34.45
N CYS A 612 47.31 19.97 -34.69
CA CYS A 612 46.44 20.27 -35.84
C CYS A 612 45.59 21.53 -35.58
N THR A 613 46.24 22.70 -35.61
CA THR A 613 45.56 23.96 -35.90
C THR A 613 46.48 24.83 -36.75
N SER A 614 46.52 24.56 -38.05
CA SER A 614 46.80 25.56 -39.10
C SER A 614 46.51 24.93 -40.46
N ASP A 615 46.06 25.77 -41.38
CA ASP A 615 45.92 25.52 -42.81
C ASP A 615 44.64 24.83 -43.28
N LYS A 616 43.60 25.66 -43.50
CA LYS A 616 43.09 25.93 -44.87
C LYS A 616 42.04 27.04 -44.85
N TYR A 617 42.52 28.29 -44.90
CA TYR A 617 41.86 29.33 -45.68
C TYR A 617 42.58 29.40 -47.02
N GLY A 618 41.85 29.14 -48.10
CA GLY A 618 42.27 29.40 -49.48
C GLY A 618 41.06 29.94 -50.23
N PRO A 619 41.15 31.15 -50.82
CA PRO A 619 40.04 31.80 -51.50
C PRO A 619 39.92 31.29 -52.94
N ASP A 620 38.70 31.38 -53.49
CA ASP A 620 38.39 31.86 -54.84
C ASP A 620 37.03 31.31 -55.30
N ASN A 621 36.05 32.23 -55.29
CA ASN A 621 35.20 32.61 -56.42
C ASN A 621 34.75 31.48 -57.38
N TRP A 622 33.44 31.28 -57.52
CA TRP A 622 32.58 31.73 -58.64
C TRP A 622 31.13 31.42 -58.28
#